data_AF-A0A956PLP0-F1
#
_entry.id   AF-A0A956PLP0-F1
#
_cell.length_a   1.000
_cell.length_b   1.000
_cell.length_c   1.000
_cell.angle_alpha   90.00
_cell.angle_beta   90.00
_cell.angle_gamma   90.00
#
_symmetry.space_group_name_H-M   'P 1'
#
loop_
_entity.id
_entity.type
_entity.pdbx_description
1 polymer ?
#
loop_
_entity_poly.entity_id
_entity_poly.type
_entity_poly.pdbx_seq_one_letter_code
_entity_poly.pdbx_strand_id
1 'polypeptide(L)' 'MKTETGKTRTGFHLEGGAVVLCRRMKDGWWEAWIEVSGSPVERNPDGGPLSFFGPSRFKAQCKATRWYAEKVHQFSVCA' A
#
# COMPACT_ATOMS: atom_id res chain seq x y z
N MET A 1 -13.04 -14.74 19.94
CA MET A 1 -12.15 -14.60 18.76
C MET A 1 -11.06 -13.60 19.15
N LYS A 2 -9.82 -14.06 19.33
CA LYS A 2 -8.72 -13.20 19.80
C LYS A 2 -8.19 -12.38 18.61
N THR A 3 -8.27 -11.07 18.70
CA THR A 3 -7.68 -10.14 17.72
C THR A 3 -6.64 -9.29 18.43
N GLU A 4 -5.43 -9.84 18.52
CA GLU A 4 -4.19 -9.15 18.92
C GLU A 4 -3.23 -9.33 17.72
N THR A 5 -2.46 -8.38 17.19
CA THR A 5 -1.89 -7.10 17.62
C THR A 5 -1.73 -6.22 16.36
N GLY A 6 -1.74 -4.89 16.50
CA GLY A 6 -1.36 -3.94 15.44
C GLY A 6 -2.49 -3.04 14.94
N LYS A 7 -2.96 -2.15 15.80
CA LYS A 7 -3.79 -1.00 15.38
C LYS A 7 -2.99 -0.17 14.38
N THR A 8 -3.37 -0.18 13.10
CA THR A 8 -3.45 1.00 12.19
C THR A 8 -4.16 0.58 10.89
N ARG A 9 -5.50 0.59 10.88
CA ARG A 9 -6.28 0.61 9.62
C ARG A 9 -6.55 2.07 9.24
N THR A 10 -5.51 2.77 8.80
CA THR A 10 -5.71 4.08 8.16
C THR A 10 -5.16 3.99 6.75
N GLY A 11 -5.83 3.16 5.95
CA GLY A 11 -5.73 3.21 4.50
C GLY A 11 -6.82 4.09 3.92
N PHE A 12 -6.64 4.58 2.71
CA PHE A 12 -7.74 5.12 1.92
C PHE A 12 -8.01 4.17 0.74
N HIS A 13 -9.26 4.15 0.32
CA HIS A 13 -9.73 3.28 -0.76
C HIS A 13 -9.31 3.89 -2.09
N LEU A 14 -8.83 3.05 -2.99
CA LEU A 14 -8.60 3.35 -4.40
C LEU A 14 -9.74 2.74 -5.22
N GLU A 15 -9.84 3.17 -6.48
CA GLU A 15 -10.77 2.57 -7.43
C GLU A 15 -10.50 1.07 -7.63
N GLY A 16 -11.52 0.30 -8.01
CA GLY A 16 -11.40 -1.15 -8.19
C GLY A 16 -11.34 -1.95 -6.88
N GLY A 17 -11.72 -1.34 -5.74
CA GLY A 17 -11.76 -2.02 -4.44
C GLY A 17 -10.39 -2.25 -3.81
N ALA A 18 -9.36 -1.57 -4.31
CA ALA A 18 -8.03 -1.60 -3.73
C ALA A 18 -7.93 -0.69 -2.49
N VAL A 19 -7.05 -1.03 -1.56
CA VAL A 19 -6.80 -0.25 -0.34
C VAL A 19 -5.30 -0.10 -0.15
N VAL A 20 -4.84 1.13 0.08
CA VAL A 20 -3.45 1.39 0.48
C VAL A 20 -3.32 1.22 1.99
N LEU A 21 -2.63 0.18 2.45
CA LEU A 21 -2.32 -0.02 3.87
C LEU A 21 -0.97 0.60 4.22
N CYS A 22 -0.79 0.97 5.49
CA CYS A 22 0.44 1.57 5.97
C CYS A 22 0.84 1.05 7.36
N ARG A 23 2.14 0.93 7.58
CA ARG A 23 2.75 0.55 8.86
C ARG A 23 3.95 1.45 9.15
N ARG A 24 4.09 1.90 10.40
CA ARG A 24 5.30 2.57 10.87
C ARG A 24 6.34 1.51 11.27
N MET A 25 7.54 1.65 10.74
CA MET A 25 8.69 0.78 10.98
C MET A 25 9.44 1.19 12.25
N LYS A 26 10.30 0.30 12.76
CA LYS A 26 11.08 0.54 14.00
C LYS A 26 12.07 1.69 13.88
N ASP A 27 12.59 1.93 12.67
CA ASP A 27 13.49 3.03 12.31
C ASP A 27 12.77 4.38 12.13
N GLY A 28 11.44 4.41 12.34
CA GLY A 28 10.62 5.59 12.18
C GLY A 28 10.14 5.85 10.75
N TRP A 29 10.59 5.08 9.76
CA TRP A 29 10.08 5.15 8.39
C TRP A 29 8.67 4.57 8.30
N TRP A 30 8.01 4.86 7.19
CA TRP A 30 6.70 4.33 6.86
C TRP A 30 6.80 3.40 5.67
N GLU A 31 6.15 2.26 5.82
CA GLU A 31 5.91 1.27 4.78
C GLU A 31 4.44 1.37 4.35
N ALA A 32 4.18 1.26 3.05
CA ALA A 32 2.85 1.16 2.48
C ALA A 32 2.80 0.05 1.42
N TRP A 33 1.67 -0.65 1.31
CA TRP A 33 1.41 -1.63 0.27
C TRP A 33 -0.07 -1.59 -0.10
N ILE A 34 -0.45 -2.30 -1.16
CA ILE A 34 -1.81 -2.26 -1.70
C ILE A 34 -2.42 -3.64 -1.66
N GLU A 35 -3.65 -3.72 -1.16
CA GLU A 35 -4.43 -4.95 -1.12
C GLU A 35 -5.74 -4.79 -1.90
N VAL A 36 -6.18 -5.89 -2.53
CA VAL A 36 -7.53 -6.06 -3.08
C VAL A 36 -8.12 -7.30 -2.42
N SER A 37 -9.33 -7.19 -1.88
CA SER A 37 -10.03 -8.29 -1.19
C SER A 37 -9.19 -9.00 -0.11
N GLY A 38 -8.35 -8.24 0.61
CA GLY A 38 -7.50 -8.76 1.69
C GLY A 38 -6.26 -9.53 1.24
N SER A 39 -5.88 -9.45 -0.04
CA SER A 39 -4.63 -9.98 -0.58
C SER A 39 -3.80 -8.88 -1.23
N PRO A 40 -2.45 -8.90 -1.10
CA PRO A 40 -1.59 -7.94 -1.79
C PRO A 40 -1.82 -8.00 -3.31
N VAL A 41 -1.90 -6.83 -3.94
CA VAL A 41 -2.05 -6.72 -5.39
C VAL A 41 -0.84 -7.31 -6.10
N GLU A 42 0.35 -7.08 -5.56
CA GLU A 42 1.59 -7.65 -6.07
C GLU A 42 2.48 -8.09 -4.92
N ARG A 43 3.29 -9.11 -5.18
CA ARG A 43 4.25 -9.67 -4.22
C ARG A 43 5.67 -9.49 -4.72
N ASN A 44 6.60 -9.22 -3.81
CA ASN A 44 8.01 -9.24 -4.12
C ASN A 44 8.50 -10.69 -4.37
N PRO A 45 9.73 -10.90 -4.90
CA PRO A 45 10.26 -12.24 -5.14
C PRO A 45 10.31 -13.14 -3.90
N ASP A 46 10.38 -12.54 -2.71
CA ASP A 46 10.38 -13.24 -1.42
C ASP A 46 8.97 -13.66 -0.96
N GLY A 47 7.94 -13.39 -1.76
CA GLY A 47 6.54 -13.78 -1.51
C GLY A 47 5.77 -12.86 -0.55
N GLY A 48 6.40 -11.79 -0.05
CA GLY A 48 5.77 -10.72 0.73
C GLY A 48 5.07 -9.68 -0.15
N PRO A 49 4.26 -8.78 0.42
CA PRO A 49 3.64 -7.70 -0.36
C PRO A 49 4.70 -6.80 -1.00
N LEU A 50 4.41 -6.28 -2.19
CA LEU A 50 5.22 -5.20 -2.76
C LEU A 50 5.05 -3.94 -1.90
N SER A 51 6.11 -3.62 -1.15
CA SER A 51 6.12 -2.52 -0.19
C SER A 51 6.83 -1.26 -0.73
N PHE A 52 6.29 -0.11 -0.35
CA PHE A 52 6.79 1.22 -0.69
C PHE A 52 7.14 2.00 0.57
N PHE A 53 8.32 2.61 0.58
CA PHE A 53 8.86 3.24 1.80
C PHE A 53 8.99 4.76 1.68
N GLY A 54 8.72 5.47 2.77
CA GLY A 54 8.91 6.92 2.85
C GLY A 54 9.18 7.40 4.28
N PRO A 55 9.82 8.58 4.45
CA PRO A 55 10.11 9.14 5.77
C PRO A 55 8.85 9.67 6.47
N SER A 56 7.71 9.74 5.78
CA SER A 56 6.41 10.03 6.34
C SER A 56 5.36 9.11 5.74
N ARG A 57 4.25 8.90 6.47
CA ARG A 57 3.11 8.12 6.00
C ARG A 57 2.62 8.58 4.64
N PHE A 58 2.44 9.89 4.47
CA PHE A 58 2.00 10.50 3.21
C PHE A 58 2.94 10.15 2.05
N LYS A 59 4.26 10.25 2.24
CA LYS A 59 5.23 9.92 1.18
C LYS A 59 5.20 8.44 0.79
N ALA A 60 5.02 7.53 1.75
CA ALA A 60 4.87 6.10 1.46
C ALA A 60 3.57 5.83 0.68
N GLN A 61 2.45 6.44 1.11
CA GLN A 61 1.16 6.34 0.43
C GLN A 61 1.19 6.87 -1.01
N CYS A 62 1.81 8.03 -1.24
CA CYS A 62 1.92 8.60 -2.59
C CYS A 62 2.70 7.67 -3.53
N LYS A 63 3.79 7.04 -3.05
CA LYS A 63 4.55 6.09 -3.86
C LYS A 63 3.72 4.86 -4.23
N ALA A 64 3.02 4.26 -3.26
CA ALA A 64 2.15 3.12 -3.52
C ALA A 64 1.03 3.48 -4.50
N THR A 65 0.34 4.60 -4.28
CA THR A 65 -0.78 5.06 -5.11
C THR A 65 -0.34 5.35 -6.54
N ARG A 66 0.80 6.04 -6.71
CA ARG A 66 1.34 6.35 -8.04
C ARG A 66 1.70 5.08 -8.80
N TRP A 67 2.35 4.13 -8.14
CA TRP A 67 2.65 2.83 -8.74
C TRP A 67 1.37 2.11 -9.19
N TYR A 68 0.32 2.11 -8.37
CA TYR A 68 -0.96 1.47 -8.71
C TYR A 68 -1.63 2.10 -9.93
N ALA A 69 -1.66 3.43 -10.00
CA ALA A 69 -2.18 4.15 -11.15
C ALA A 69 -1.39 3.84 -12.43
N GLU A 70 -0.06 3.80 -12.36
CA GLU A 70 0.82 3.56 -13.51
C GLU A 70 0.82 2.10 -13.99
N LYS A 71 0.72 1.13 -13.07
CA LYS A 71 0.95 -0.29 -13.37
C LYS A 71 -0.31 -1.14 -13.41
N VAL A 72 -1.31 -0.80 -12.62
CA VAL A 72 -2.51 -1.61 -12.46
C VAL A 72 -3.70 -0.95 -13.14
N HIS A 73 -3.85 0.36 -12.96
CA HIS A 73 -5.05 1.06 -13.41
C HIS A 73 -4.98 1.59 -14.84
N GLN A 74 -3.80 1.63 -15.48
CA GLN A 74 -3.58 2.12 -16.86
C GLN A 74 -4.68 3.07 -17.38
N PHE A 75 -4.95 4.14 -16.64
CA PHE A 75 -5.53 5.30 -17.27
C PHE A 75 -4.43 5.79 -18.20
N SER A 76 -4.74 5.78 -19.49
CA SER A 76 -4.20 6.73 -20.46
C SER A 76 -4.12 8.09 -19.78
N VAL A 77 -2.94 8.43 -19.27
CA VAL A 77 -2.62 9.82 -18.96
C VAL A 77 -2.61 10.47 -20.33
N CYS A 78 -3.72 11.14 -20.69
CA CYS A 78 -3.75 11.96 -21.89
C CYS A 78 -2.53 12.88 -21.86
N ALA A 79 -1.83 12.91 -22.98
CA ALA A 79 -0.67 13.74 -23.27
C ALA A 79 -0.94 15.24 -23.02
#